data_AF-A0A397SM82-F1
#
_entry.id   AF-A0A397SM82-F1
#
_cell.length_a   1.000
_cell.length_b   1.000
_cell.length_c   1.000
_cell.angle_alpha   90.00
_cell.angle_beta   90.00
_cell.angle_gamma   90.00
#
_symmetry.space_group_name_H-M   'P 1'
#
loop_
_entity.id
_entity.type
_entity.pdbx_description
1 polymer ?
#
loop_
_entity_poly.entity_id
_entity_poly.type
_entity_poly.pdbx_seq_one_letter_code
_entity_poly.pdbx_strand_id
1 'polypeptide(L)'
;MDEENKESGRSGNSRKLELQRKINFHNNVVHLYEITCKESQNNQLKKYLLVMEYIDGNSLQDYLKENFTKLTWEDKYKLAYQLICVVSHLHDKGNVHGDLHSGNILTHRNTIKLADLGNLFQPYSNKMRDVYSIGVLLWEISSGQPPFKDESYDTDLMMQISQGYREKIISNTSIDYSNLYIGNYNF
;
A
#
# COMPACT_ATOMS: atom_id res chain seq x y z
N MET A 1 -41.37 9.70 19.78
CA MET A 1 -40.87 8.32 19.90
C MET A 1 -41.30 7.63 18.61
N ASP A 2 -40.49 7.47 17.56
CA ASP A 2 -39.03 7.41 17.49
C ASP A 2 -38.56 7.84 16.10
N GLU A 3 -37.85 8.97 16.01
CA GLU A 3 -37.10 9.41 14.81
C GLU A 3 -35.58 9.25 15.00
N GLU A 4 -35.12 8.71 16.12
CA GLU A 4 -33.71 8.82 16.54
C GLU A 4 -32.78 7.66 16.15
N ASN A 5 -33.25 6.62 15.44
CA ASN A 5 -32.45 5.40 15.22
C ASN A 5 -32.02 5.12 13.76
N LYS A 6 -31.87 6.15 12.91
CA LYS A 6 -31.39 5.97 11.51
C LYS A 6 -30.03 6.60 11.17
N GLU A 7 -29.33 7.23 12.11
CA GLU A 7 -28.10 7.99 11.81
C GLU A 7 -26.77 7.27 12.11
N SER A 8 -26.75 6.13 12.82
CA SER A 8 -25.48 5.55 13.28
C SER A 8 -24.58 4.94 12.18
N GLY A 9 -25.12 4.63 10.99
CA GLY A 9 -24.37 4.05 9.87
C GLY A 9 -23.89 5.03 8.78
N ARG A 10 -24.33 6.30 8.82
CA ARG A 10 -24.06 7.30 7.75
C ARG A 10 -22.75 8.10 7.94
N SER A 11 -22.25 8.19 9.17
CA SER A 11 -21.19 9.13 9.56
C SER A 11 -19.77 8.66 9.19
N GLY A 12 -19.51 7.34 9.22
CA GLY A 12 -18.15 6.80 9.00
C GLY A 12 -17.70 6.83 7.53
N ASN A 13 -18.58 6.44 6.60
CA ASN A 13 -18.23 6.32 5.18
C ASN A 13 -18.12 7.68 4.49
N SER A 14 -19.03 8.62 4.77
CA SER A 14 -18.99 9.97 4.19
C SER A 14 -17.69 10.72 4.53
N ARG A 15 -17.26 10.65 5.80
CA ARG A 15 -16.01 11.27 6.28
C ARG A 15 -14.75 10.66 5.65
N LYS A 16 -14.70 9.33 5.49
CA LYS A 16 -13.58 8.63 4.85
C LYS A 16 -13.37 9.06 3.40
N LEU A 17 -14.47 9.27 2.69
CA LEU A 17 -14.47 9.66 1.27
C LEU A 17 -14.04 11.12 1.07
N GLU A 18 -14.48 12.03 1.93
CA GLU A 18 -14.00 13.42 1.92
C GLU A 18 -12.50 13.53 2.18
N LEU A 19 -11.96 12.65 3.03
CA LEU A 19 -10.53 12.64 3.33
C LEU A 19 -9.71 11.98 2.22
N GLN A 20 -10.24 10.96 1.52
CA GLN A 20 -9.61 10.40 0.32
C GLN A 20 -9.49 11.46 -0.79
N ARG A 21 -10.51 12.32 -0.96
CA ARG A 21 -10.43 13.49 -1.85
C ARG A 21 -9.34 14.50 -1.46
N LYS A 22 -9.00 14.62 -0.16
CA LYS A 22 -7.88 15.49 0.31
C LYS A 22 -6.50 14.87 0.08
N ILE A 23 -6.43 13.55 -0.11
CA ILE A 23 -5.19 12.80 -0.38
C ILE A 23 -4.91 12.68 -1.89
N ASN A 24 -5.94 12.81 -2.74
CA ASN A 24 -5.87 12.78 -4.21
C ASN A 24 -4.93 13.81 -4.87
N PHE A 25 -4.17 14.64 -4.15
CA PHE A 25 -3.30 15.66 -4.75
C PHE A 25 -1.86 15.21 -4.97
N HIS A 26 -1.52 13.96 -4.64
CA HIS A 26 -0.18 13.42 -4.89
C HIS A 26 -0.15 12.59 -6.18
N ASN A 27 0.80 12.88 -7.07
CA ASN A 27 0.91 12.23 -8.40
C ASN A 27 0.99 10.69 -8.33
N ASN A 28 1.54 10.16 -7.22
CA ASN A 28 1.70 8.73 -6.96
C ASN A 28 0.55 8.10 -6.15
N VAL A 29 -0.63 8.72 -6.05
CA VAL A 29 -1.84 8.09 -5.52
C VAL A 29 -2.84 7.91 -6.66
N VAL A 30 -3.53 6.77 -6.72
CA VAL A 30 -4.61 6.56 -7.70
C VAL A 30 -5.75 7.54 -7.41
N HIS A 31 -6.09 8.37 -8.40
CA HIS A 31 -7.13 9.38 -8.21
C HIS A 31 -8.53 8.73 -8.14
N LEU A 32 -9.29 9.03 -7.10
CA LEU A 32 -10.73 8.74 -7.04
C LEU A 32 -11.52 9.90 -7.67
N TYR A 33 -12.19 9.66 -8.80
CA TYR A 33 -13.03 10.66 -9.46
C TYR A 33 -14.40 10.78 -8.79
N GLU A 34 -15.13 9.65 -8.68
CA GLU A 34 -16.51 9.65 -8.21
C GLU A 34 -16.90 8.31 -7.56
N ILE A 35 -17.99 8.32 -6.80
CA ILE A 35 -18.65 7.14 -6.25
C ILE A 35 -20.06 7.13 -6.81
N THR A 36 -20.42 6.06 -7.50
CA THR A 36 -21.76 5.90 -8.04
C THR A 36 -22.46 4.72 -7.38
N CYS A 37 -23.78 4.71 -7.38
CA CYS A 37 -24.57 3.64 -6.78
C CYS A 37 -25.55 3.06 -7.81
N LYS A 38 -25.69 1.73 -7.77
CA LYS A 38 -26.73 1.02 -8.53
C LYS A 38 -27.75 0.46 -7.55
N GLU A 39 -28.99 0.88 -7.70
CA GLU A 39 -30.12 0.33 -6.95
C GLU A 39 -30.55 -0.99 -7.60
N SER A 40 -30.61 -2.06 -6.80
CA SER A 40 -31.18 -3.34 -7.23
C SER A 40 -32.70 -3.25 -7.27
N GLN A 41 -33.34 -3.88 -8.25
CA GLN A 41 -34.79 -3.83 -8.50
C GLN A 41 -35.66 -4.30 -7.31
N ASN A 42 -35.06 -4.84 -6.25
CA ASN A 42 -35.76 -5.32 -5.05
C ASN A 42 -35.48 -4.50 -3.77
N ASN A 43 -34.99 -3.26 -3.88
CA ASN A 43 -34.90 -2.27 -2.79
C ASN A 43 -34.11 -2.66 -1.51
N GLN A 44 -33.34 -3.76 -1.51
CA GLN A 44 -32.63 -4.26 -0.32
C GLN A 44 -31.11 -4.09 -0.35
N LEU A 45 -30.49 -3.81 -1.51
CA LEU A 45 -29.03 -3.70 -1.64
C LEU A 45 -28.64 -2.57 -2.60
N LYS A 46 -28.00 -1.52 -2.05
CA LYS A 46 -27.29 -0.50 -2.84
C LYS A 46 -25.88 -0.99 -3.12
N LYS A 47 -25.55 -1.20 -4.39
CA LYS A 47 -24.18 -1.53 -4.81
C LYS A 47 -23.45 -0.22 -5.08
N TYR A 48 -22.44 0.10 -4.28
CA TYR A 48 -21.54 1.22 -4.53
C TYR A 48 -20.44 0.79 -5.50
N LEU A 49 -20.07 1.69 -6.39
CA LEU A 49 -19.03 1.54 -7.41
C LEU A 49 -18.09 2.73 -7.29
N LEU A 50 -16.78 2.47 -7.28
CA LEU A 50 -15.74 3.50 -7.26
C LEU A 50 -15.27 3.76 -8.68
N VAL A 51 -15.30 5.02 -9.11
CA VAL A 51 -14.78 5.47 -10.40
C VAL A 51 -13.40 6.08 -10.15
N MET A 52 -12.35 5.41 -10.61
CA MET A 52 -10.96 5.74 -10.31
C MET A 52 -10.15 5.96 -11.59
N GLU A 53 -8.98 6.59 -11.45
CA GLU A 53 -7.97 6.69 -12.48
C GLU A 53 -7.65 5.30 -13.05
N TYR A 54 -7.75 5.18 -14.37
CA TYR A 54 -7.34 3.96 -15.06
C TYR A 54 -5.82 3.93 -15.18
N ILE A 55 -5.21 2.90 -14.59
CA ILE A 55 -3.79 2.61 -14.72
C ILE A 55 -3.67 1.42 -15.67
N ASP A 56 -3.04 1.61 -16.82
CA ASP A 56 -2.85 0.60 -17.87
C ASP A 56 -1.70 -0.38 -17.58
N GLY A 57 -1.13 -0.33 -16.37
CA GLY A 57 -0.08 -1.25 -15.93
C GLY A 57 -0.47 -2.08 -14.72
N ASN A 58 0.40 -3.02 -14.38
CA ASN A 58 0.12 -4.08 -13.42
C ASN A 58 0.59 -3.71 -12.01
N SER A 59 0.35 -4.61 -11.05
CA SER A 59 0.92 -4.49 -9.71
C SER A 59 2.46 -4.46 -9.75
N LEU A 60 3.09 -3.91 -8.72
CA LEU A 60 4.54 -3.92 -8.55
C LEU A 60 5.06 -5.37 -8.49
N GLN A 61 4.27 -6.27 -7.90
CA GLN A 61 4.58 -7.69 -7.83
C GLN A 61 4.74 -8.29 -9.23
N ASP A 62 3.77 -8.06 -10.11
CA ASP A 62 3.79 -8.56 -11.49
C ASP A 62 4.89 -7.87 -12.30
N TYR A 63 5.04 -6.56 -12.12
CA TYR A 63 6.06 -5.78 -12.81
C TYR A 63 7.48 -6.27 -12.51
N LEU A 64 7.80 -6.52 -11.23
CA LEU A 64 9.08 -7.07 -10.83
C LEU A 64 9.26 -8.47 -11.41
N LYS A 65 8.26 -9.34 -11.31
CA LYS A 65 8.32 -10.71 -11.87
C LYS A 65 8.65 -10.72 -13.37
N GLU A 66 8.10 -9.80 -14.14
CA GLU A 66 8.27 -9.75 -15.60
C GLU A 66 9.50 -8.96 -16.07
N ASN A 67 9.93 -7.94 -15.33
CA ASN A 67 10.91 -6.96 -15.82
C ASN A 67 12.19 -6.86 -14.98
N PHE A 68 12.33 -7.60 -13.88
CA PHE A 68 13.45 -7.44 -12.95
C PHE A 68 14.83 -7.50 -13.60
N THR A 69 15.04 -8.39 -14.57
CA THR A 69 16.33 -8.52 -15.28
C THR A 69 16.68 -7.33 -16.17
N LYS A 70 15.67 -6.51 -16.53
CA LYS A 70 15.83 -5.28 -17.31
C LYS A 70 15.99 -4.04 -16.43
N LEU A 71 15.67 -4.13 -15.14
CA LEU A 71 15.75 -3.00 -14.22
C LEU A 71 17.19 -2.71 -13.86
N THR A 72 17.60 -1.46 -14.09
CA THR A 72 18.86 -0.95 -13.57
C THR A 72 18.71 -0.61 -12.08
N TRP A 73 19.83 -0.41 -11.39
CA TRP A 73 19.79 0.14 -10.03
C TRP A 73 19.16 1.52 -9.98
N GLU A 74 19.37 2.36 -11.00
CA GLU A 74 18.74 3.67 -11.09
C GLU A 74 17.20 3.56 -11.10
N ASP A 75 16.66 2.60 -11.85
CA ASP A 75 15.21 2.32 -11.85
C ASP A 75 14.71 1.89 -10.47
N LYS A 76 15.45 0.99 -9.81
CA LYS A 76 15.11 0.53 -8.44
C LYS A 76 15.10 1.68 -7.44
N TYR A 77 16.11 2.56 -7.48
CA TYR A 77 16.13 3.77 -6.65
C TYR A 77 14.95 4.70 -6.95
N LYS A 78 14.56 4.87 -8.22
CA LYS A 78 13.38 5.69 -8.60
C LYS A 78 12.08 5.11 -8.04
N LEU A 79 11.91 3.78 -8.07
CA LEU A 79 10.72 3.12 -7.49
C LEU A 79 10.70 3.30 -5.97
N ALA A 80 11.82 3.03 -5.30
CA ALA A 80 11.97 3.20 -3.86
C ALA A 80 11.71 4.64 -3.41
N TYR A 81 12.26 5.62 -4.12
CA TYR A 81 12.07 7.03 -3.84
C TYR A 81 10.59 7.43 -3.94
N GLN A 82 9.90 7.06 -5.02
CA GLN A 82 8.48 7.37 -5.19
C GLN A 82 7.62 6.74 -4.08
N LEU A 83 7.95 5.50 -3.66
CA LEU A 83 7.26 4.81 -2.57
C LEU A 83 7.42 5.55 -1.24
N ILE A 84 8.64 5.90 -0.88
CA ILE A 84 8.93 6.62 0.36
C ILE A 84 8.26 7.99 0.33
N CYS A 85 8.31 8.70 -0.81
CA CYS A 85 7.68 10.01 -0.96
C CYS A 85 6.16 9.96 -0.76
N VAL A 86 5.45 9.02 -1.39
CA VAL A 86 3.99 8.94 -1.26
C VAL A 86 3.56 8.55 0.15
N VAL A 87 4.29 7.64 0.81
CA VAL A 87 3.97 7.25 2.19
C VAL A 87 4.33 8.35 3.19
N SER A 88 5.46 9.05 3.00
CA SER A 88 5.80 10.24 3.79
C SER A 88 4.70 11.29 3.69
N HIS A 89 4.20 11.53 2.48
CA HIS A 89 3.09 12.46 2.26
C HIS A 89 1.82 12.05 3.02
N LEU A 90 1.47 10.76 3.03
CA LEU A 90 0.35 10.25 3.82
C LEU A 90 0.58 10.50 5.32
N HIS A 91 1.78 10.18 5.81
CA HIS A 91 2.14 10.29 7.22
C HIS A 91 2.12 11.76 7.69
N ASP A 92 2.58 12.69 6.87
CA ASP A 92 2.53 14.15 7.15
C ASP A 92 1.10 14.66 7.28
N LYS A 93 0.15 14.04 6.58
CA LYS A 93 -1.29 14.31 6.69
C LYS A 93 -1.96 13.57 7.85
N GLY A 94 -1.18 12.86 8.68
CA GLY A 94 -1.69 12.07 9.80
C GLY A 94 -2.35 10.75 9.39
N ASN A 95 -2.14 10.31 8.15
CA ASN A 95 -2.74 9.09 7.61
C ASN A 95 -1.74 7.93 7.62
N VAL A 96 -2.25 6.73 7.84
CA VAL A 96 -1.51 5.47 7.72
C VAL A 96 -2.24 4.67 6.64
N HIS A 97 -1.50 4.13 5.67
CA HIS A 97 -2.08 3.29 4.63
C HIS A 97 -2.64 2.01 5.25
N GLY A 98 -1.82 1.33 6.06
CA GLY A 98 -2.24 0.20 6.88
C GLY A 98 -2.37 -1.11 6.12
N ASP A 99 -1.99 -1.16 4.84
CA ASP A 99 -2.02 -2.37 4.01
C ASP A 99 -1.11 -2.27 2.80
N LEU A 100 0.13 -1.83 3.05
CA LEU A 100 1.13 -1.67 2.01
C LEU A 100 1.74 -3.04 1.67
N HIS A 101 1.57 -3.45 0.42
CA HIS A 101 2.23 -4.60 -0.21
C HIS A 101 2.30 -4.40 -1.72
N SER A 102 3.12 -5.19 -2.42
CA SER A 102 3.41 -4.99 -3.85
C SER A 102 2.18 -5.16 -4.76
N GLY A 103 1.19 -5.96 -4.33
CA GLY A 103 -0.14 -6.03 -4.94
C GLY A 103 -0.98 -4.73 -4.90
N ASN A 104 -0.79 -3.87 -3.89
CA ASN A 104 -1.50 -2.59 -3.74
C ASN A 104 -0.72 -1.40 -4.34
N ILE A 105 0.39 -1.66 -5.02
CA ILE A 105 1.16 -0.65 -5.74
C ILE A 105 1.02 -0.96 -7.22
N LEU A 106 0.45 -0.04 -7.98
CA LEU A 106 0.35 -0.16 -9.43
C LEU A 106 1.57 0.50 -10.08
N THR A 107 1.98 -0.01 -11.23
CA THR A 107 3.12 0.51 -11.99
C THR A 107 2.67 1.01 -13.35
N HIS A 108 3.25 2.13 -13.80
CA HIS A 108 3.04 2.67 -15.13
C HIS A 108 4.31 3.39 -15.61
N ARG A 109 4.93 2.92 -16.70
CA ARG A 109 6.12 3.58 -17.31
C ARG A 109 7.21 3.96 -16.27
N ASN A 110 7.59 3.01 -15.41
CA ASN A 110 8.56 3.18 -14.30
C ASN A 110 8.13 4.16 -13.19
N THR A 111 6.87 4.57 -13.16
CA THR A 111 6.25 5.28 -12.04
C THR A 111 5.38 4.33 -11.24
N ILE A 112 5.23 4.60 -9.94
CA ILE A 112 4.30 3.85 -9.09
C ILE A 112 3.08 4.69 -8.75
N LYS A 113 1.96 4.03 -8.50
CA LYS A 113 0.76 4.62 -7.92
C LYS A 113 0.23 3.75 -6.81
N LEU A 114 0.02 4.35 -5.66
CA LEU A 114 -0.56 3.71 -4.50
C LEU A 114 -2.06 3.52 -4.72
N ALA A 115 -2.50 2.27 -4.65
CA ALA A 115 -3.88 1.85 -4.76
C ALA A 115 -4.39 1.33 -3.40
N ASP A 116 -5.66 0.93 -3.37
CA ASP A 116 -6.35 0.39 -2.20
C ASP A 116 -6.17 1.18 -0.89
N LEU A 117 -6.85 2.32 -0.85
CA LEU A 117 -6.93 3.18 0.33
C LEU A 117 -8.01 2.71 1.34
N GLY A 118 -8.43 1.44 1.24
CA GLY A 118 -9.48 0.83 2.06
C GLY A 118 -9.18 0.81 3.55
N ASN A 119 -7.91 0.93 3.95
CA ASN A 119 -7.47 0.89 5.34
C ASN A 119 -7.13 2.26 5.94
N LEU A 120 -7.32 3.35 5.18
CA LEU A 120 -7.16 4.70 5.71
C LEU A 120 -8.15 5.00 6.84
N PHE A 121 -7.72 5.87 7.76
CA PHE A 121 -8.49 6.41 8.90
C PHE A 121 -8.95 5.37 9.90
N GLN A 122 -8.29 4.21 9.95
CA GLN A 122 -8.52 3.28 11.06
C GLN A 122 -8.09 3.96 12.37
N PRO A 123 -9.00 4.08 13.34
CA PRO A 123 -8.62 4.54 14.67
C PRO A 123 -7.56 3.56 15.19
N TYR A 124 -6.50 4.08 15.81
CA TYR A 124 -5.35 3.31 16.33
C TYR A 124 -4.33 2.78 15.29
N SER A 125 -4.37 3.23 14.03
CA SER A 125 -3.33 2.86 13.06
C SER A 125 -1.95 3.43 13.44
N ASN A 126 -0.93 2.58 13.54
CA ASN A 126 0.45 2.98 13.83
C ASN A 126 1.26 3.17 12.53
N LYS A 127 1.88 4.34 12.34
CA LYS A 127 2.78 4.64 11.21
C LYS A 127 3.91 3.61 11.06
N MET A 128 4.35 2.99 12.16
CA MET A 128 5.35 1.94 12.14
C MET A 128 4.95 0.72 11.31
N ARG A 129 3.64 0.46 11.16
CA ARG A 129 3.16 -0.61 10.26
C ARG A 129 3.53 -0.34 8.82
N ASP A 130 3.33 0.90 8.35
CA ASP A 130 3.72 1.29 7.00
C ASP A 130 5.24 1.30 6.85
N VAL A 131 5.99 1.73 7.87
CA VAL A 131 7.47 1.69 7.85
C VAL A 131 7.99 0.27 7.69
N TYR A 132 7.40 -0.69 8.41
CA TYR A 132 7.72 -2.11 8.24
C TYR A 132 7.43 -2.60 6.82
N SER A 133 6.23 -2.31 6.30
CA SER A 133 5.85 -2.69 4.94
C SER A 133 6.74 -2.04 3.88
N ILE A 134 7.18 -0.79 4.06
CA ILE A 134 8.16 -0.15 3.18
C ILE A 134 9.46 -0.97 3.17
N GLY A 135 9.94 -1.43 4.32
CA GLY A 135 11.10 -2.30 4.41
C GLY A 135 11.01 -3.54 3.53
N VAL A 136 9.89 -4.26 3.65
CA VAL A 136 9.59 -5.46 2.85
C VAL A 136 9.54 -5.12 1.35
N LEU A 137 8.87 -4.03 0.99
CA LEU A 137 8.77 -3.57 -0.40
C LEU A 137 10.12 -3.15 -0.99
N LEU A 138 10.97 -2.48 -0.21
CA LEU A 138 12.32 -2.11 -0.63
C LEU A 138 13.17 -3.36 -0.86
N TRP A 139 13.05 -4.36 0.03
CA TRP A 139 13.70 -5.65 -0.14
C TRP A 139 13.20 -6.33 -1.43
N GLU A 140 11.89 -6.39 -1.66
CA GLU A 140 11.27 -6.97 -2.87
C GLU A 140 11.72 -6.27 -4.16
N ILE A 141 11.82 -4.92 -4.17
CA ILE A 141 12.36 -4.15 -5.30
C ILE A 141 13.84 -4.50 -5.54
N SER A 142 14.61 -4.70 -4.48
CA SER A 142 16.03 -5.05 -4.59
C SER A 142 16.24 -6.46 -5.12
N SER A 143 15.40 -7.41 -4.68
CA SER A 143 15.52 -8.85 -4.89
C SER A 143 14.80 -9.37 -6.13
N GLY A 144 13.69 -8.72 -6.50
CA GLY A 144 12.75 -9.21 -7.51
C GLY A 144 12.01 -10.47 -7.06
N GLN A 145 12.02 -10.77 -5.76
CA GLN A 145 11.51 -12.01 -5.20
C GLN A 145 10.42 -11.74 -4.17
N PRO A 146 9.42 -12.63 -4.04
CA PRO A 146 8.48 -12.56 -2.94
C PRO A 146 9.21 -12.67 -1.59
N PRO A 147 8.80 -11.90 -0.56
CA PRO A 147 9.38 -11.99 0.78
C PRO A 147 9.19 -13.40 1.34
N PHE A 148 10.20 -13.91 2.05
CA PHE A 148 10.17 -15.25 2.65
C PHE A 148 9.76 -16.39 1.68
N LYS A 149 10.07 -16.28 0.38
CA LYS A 149 9.67 -17.26 -0.65
C LYS A 149 10.05 -18.72 -0.38
N ASP A 150 11.08 -18.94 0.44
CA ASP A 150 11.61 -20.27 0.77
C ASP A 150 11.03 -20.82 2.09
N GLU A 151 10.18 -20.04 2.77
CA GLU A 151 9.54 -20.39 4.04
C GLU A 151 8.07 -20.78 3.83
N SER A 152 7.52 -21.54 4.78
CA SER A 152 6.09 -21.81 4.87
C SER A 152 5.37 -20.62 5.50
N TYR A 153 4.25 -20.20 4.91
CA TYR A 153 3.44 -19.08 5.41
C TYR A 153 2.49 -19.57 6.52
N ASP A 154 3.06 -19.84 7.70
CA ASP A 154 2.36 -20.40 8.86
C ASP A 154 2.58 -19.57 10.14
N THR A 155 2.08 -20.09 11.26
CA THR A 155 2.22 -19.45 12.58
C THR A 155 3.65 -19.39 13.07
N ASP A 156 4.53 -20.29 12.60
CA ASP A 156 5.92 -20.33 13.02
C ASP A 156 6.70 -19.20 12.36
N LEU A 157 6.48 -18.96 11.07
CA LEU A 157 7.03 -17.79 10.38
C LEU A 157 6.54 -16.49 11.02
N MET A 158 5.26 -16.40 11.38
CA MET A 158 4.71 -15.24 12.09
C MET A 158 5.44 -14.99 13.42
N MET A 159 5.70 -16.06 14.18
CA MET A 159 6.43 -15.98 15.45
C MET A 159 7.88 -15.52 15.24
N GLN A 160 8.59 -16.08 14.26
CA GLN A 160 9.95 -15.68 13.91
C GLN A 160 10.02 -14.21 13.52
N ILE A 161 9.10 -13.73 12.67
CA ILE A 161 9.03 -12.32 12.26
C ILE A 161 8.81 -11.42 13.49
N SER A 162 7.95 -11.82 14.42
CA SER A 162 7.72 -11.08 15.68
C SER A 162 8.97 -11.00 16.56
N GLN A 163 9.88 -11.97 16.44
CA GLN A 163 11.16 -12.03 17.16
C GLN A 163 12.31 -11.34 16.42
N GLY A 164 12.02 -10.68 15.29
CA GLY A 164 13.01 -9.96 14.50
C GLY A 164 13.63 -10.74 13.35
N TYR A 165 13.07 -11.91 12.97
CA TYR A 165 13.49 -12.59 11.74
C TYR A 165 13.17 -11.74 10.52
N ARG A 166 14.18 -11.47 9.69
CA ARG A 166 14.09 -10.62 8.51
C ARG A 166 14.76 -11.31 7.33
N GLU A 167 14.41 -10.83 6.14
CA GLU A 167 14.95 -11.31 4.89
C GLU A 167 16.46 -11.08 4.80
N LYS A 168 17.16 -12.01 4.13
CA LYS A 168 18.61 -11.91 3.94
C LYS A 168 18.92 -10.86 2.88
N ILE A 169 20.03 -10.13 3.08
CA ILE A 169 20.54 -9.20 2.07
C ILE A 169 20.92 -9.98 0.81
N ILE A 170 20.43 -9.52 -0.34
CA ILE A 170 20.75 -10.16 -1.62
C ILE A 170 22.11 -9.67 -2.12
N SER A 171 22.94 -10.61 -2.59
CA SER A 171 24.24 -10.32 -3.20
C SER A 171 24.08 -9.32 -4.35
N ASN A 172 25.02 -8.38 -4.46
CA ASN A 172 25.02 -7.26 -5.42
C ASN A 172 24.02 -6.12 -5.13
N THR A 173 23.30 -6.16 -4.01
CA THR A 173 22.58 -4.98 -3.52
C THR A 173 23.57 -3.93 -3.01
N SER A 174 23.42 -2.68 -3.44
CA SER A 174 24.25 -1.58 -2.91
C SER A 174 24.09 -1.49 -1.39
N ILE A 175 25.19 -1.28 -0.67
CA ILE A 175 25.19 -1.10 0.78
C ILE A 175 24.22 0.02 1.18
N ASP A 176 24.29 1.15 0.48
CA ASP A 176 23.42 2.32 0.73
C ASP A 176 21.93 1.98 0.59
N TYR A 177 21.57 1.17 -0.41
CA TYR A 177 20.19 0.74 -0.60
C TYR A 177 19.77 -0.25 0.50
N SER A 178 20.63 -1.21 0.83
CA SER A 178 20.33 -2.21 1.86
C SER A 178 20.09 -1.58 3.24
N ASN A 179 20.81 -0.51 3.56
CA ASN A 179 20.62 0.26 4.79
C ASN A 179 19.21 0.86 4.91
N LEU A 180 18.50 1.10 3.79
CA LEU A 180 17.13 1.64 3.79
C LEU A 180 16.11 0.66 4.39
N TYR A 181 16.35 -0.64 4.32
CA TYR A 181 15.43 -1.66 4.82
C TYR A 181 16.01 -2.55 5.94
N ILE A 182 17.31 -2.44 6.23
CA ILE A 182 17.96 -3.08 7.39
C ILE A 182 17.78 -2.24 8.67
N GLY A 183 17.56 -0.93 8.52
CA GLY A 183 17.51 0.04 9.63
C GLY A 183 16.77 -0.51 10.85
N ASN A 184 17.47 -0.55 12.00
CA ASN A 184 17.08 -1.22 13.24
C ASN A 184 15.60 -0.99 13.58
N TYR A 185 14.75 -1.93 13.16
CA TYR A 185 13.37 -2.01 13.64
C TYR A 185 13.43 -2.46 15.11
N ASN A 186 13.73 -1.52 16.00
CA ASN A 186 13.56 -1.73 17.43
C ASN A 186 12.05 -1.65 17.70
N PHE A 187 11.41 -2.81 17.82
CA PHE A 187 10.03 -2.96 18.30
C PHE A 187 9.99 -2.87 19.82
#